data_AF-X1J302-F1
#
_entry.id   AF-X1J302-F1
#
_cell.length_a   1.000
_cell.length_b   1.000
_cell.length_c   1.000
_cell.angle_alpha   90.00
_cell.angle_beta   90.00
_cell.angle_gamma   90.00
#
_symmetry.space_group_name_H-M   'P 1'
#
loop_
_entity.id
_entity.type
_entity.pdbx_description
1 polymer ?
#
loop_
_entity_poly.entity_id
_entity_poly.type
_entity_poly.pdbx_seq_one_letter_code
_entity_poly.pdbx_strand_id
1 'polypeptide(L)'
;RVIDKRIGKKKFAIFSKETNGDSGIEQKLLSEQKSTESSLSDKIIIKLARIGSKIENIFGGKPQDIEWAIDQDDRIYLLQSRPITSMSPQKNREKKMWSRGYSDDYWNDPVSPLFFELLGENLTKIVNIELNSILGYENIDNKLLKLYNGHVYFNLNVLKLKVENEIPKMLRNEDLLNYFPDGYGYYGKETIKNLPFHIKNRVIAEIRVMFYDPDGSITKTAVKYDEWTNMIFNPFCINFDLKFKKIEDTSDGLALFSLAEDLNRAM
;
A
#
# COMPACT_ATOMS: atom_id res chain seq x y z
N ARG A 1 -25.27 -3.58 -5.53
CA ARG A 1 -25.55 -4.97 -5.10
C ARG A 1 -25.17 -5.12 -3.64
N VAL A 2 -25.83 -5.99 -2.88
CA VAL A 2 -25.40 -6.34 -1.51
C VAL A 2 -24.15 -7.22 -1.64
N ILE A 3 -23.11 -6.93 -0.85
CA ILE A 3 -21.81 -7.64 -0.92
C ILE A 3 -21.68 -8.68 0.19
N ASP A 4 -22.15 -8.36 1.40
CA ASP A 4 -22.20 -9.27 2.56
C ASP A 4 -23.52 -9.06 3.31
N LYS A 5 -24.00 -10.10 4.00
CA LYS A 5 -25.18 -10.05 4.88
C LYS A 5 -24.98 -10.95 6.09
N ARG A 6 -25.01 -10.35 7.28
CA ARG A 6 -24.94 -11.07 8.56
C ARG A 6 -26.25 -10.86 9.31
N ILE A 7 -26.98 -11.94 9.54
CA ILE A 7 -28.29 -11.86 10.21
C ILE A 7 -28.11 -12.17 11.70
N GLY A 8 -28.29 -11.15 12.54
CA GLY A 8 -28.31 -11.32 14.00
C GLY A 8 -29.61 -11.97 14.48
N LYS A 9 -29.52 -12.80 15.53
CA LYS A 9 -30.69 -13.38 16.21
C LYS A 9 -31.39 -12.32 17.05
N LYS A 10 -32.59 -11.90 16.63
CA LYS A 10 -33.40 -10.84 17.25
C LYS A 10 -34.40 -11.47 18.21
N LYS A 11 -34.09 -11.52 19.51
CA LYS A 11 -34.95 -12.20 20.50
C LYS A 11 -36.29 -11.49 20.73
N PHE A 12 -36.31 -10.17 20.61
CA PHE A 12 -37.50 -9.34 20.86
C PHE A 12 -37.54 -8.14 19.91
N ALA A 13 -38.71 -7.51 19.79
CA ALA A 13 -38.92 -6.23 19.14
C ALA A 13 -39.78 -5.33 20.04
N ILE A 14 -39.66 -4.02 19.85
CA ILE A 14 -40.41 -3.01 20.59
C ILE A 14 -41.53 -2.49 19.70
N PHE A 15 -42.76 -2.48 20.22
CA PHE A 15 -43.96 -2.00 19.54
C PHE A 15 -44.56 -0.83 20.32
N SER A 16 -45.28 0.05 19.63
CA SER A 16 -46.11 1.05 20.28
C SER A 16 -47.33 0.35 20.89
N LYS A 17 -47.72 0.73 22.12
CA LYS A 17 -48.97 0.27 22.73
C LYS A 17 -50.13 1.07 22.13
N GLU A 18 -51.12 0.39 21.56
CA GLU A 18 -52.40 1.00 21.26
C GLU A 18 -53.30 0.91 22.50
N THR A 19 -53.45 2.02 23.23
CA THR A 19 -54.41 2.11 24.33
C THR A 19 -55.11 3.48 24.35
N ASN A 20 -56.40 3.47 24.68
CA ASN A 20 -57.27 4.64 24.82
C ASN A 20 -56.76 5.65 25.88
N GLY A 21 -55.74 6.45 25.53
CA GLY A 21 -55.28 7.59 26.31
C GLY A 21 -53.95 7.42 27.06
N ASP A 22 -53.32 6.25 27.02
CA ASP A 22 -52.00 6.02 27.65
C ASP A 22 -50.97 5.68 26.56
N SER A 23 -49.97 6.54 26.39
CA SER A 23 -48.92 6.41 25.37
C SER A 23 -47.72 5.64 25.93
N GLY A 24 -47.28 4.58 25.25
CA GLY A 24 -46.10 3.84 25.68
C GLY A 24 -45.60 2.82 24.68
N ILE A 25 -44.56 2.10 25.07
CA ILE A 25 -43.96 1.02 24.30
C ILE A 25 -44.14 -0.32 25.02
N GLU A 26 -44.13 -1.40 24.26
CA GLU A 26 -44.10 -2.77 24.78
C GLU A 26 -43.04 -3.60 24.06
N GLN A 27 -42.36 -4.45 24.81
CA GLN A 27 -41.39 -5.40 24.26
C GLN A 27 -42.08 -6.75 24.05
N LYS A 28 -42.09 -7.25 22.81
CA LYS A 28 -42.64 -8.57 22.45
C LYS A 28 -41.52 -9.51 22.02
N LEU A 29 -41.58 -10.74 22.53
CA LEU A 29 -40.70 -11.81 22.08
C LEU A 29 -41.04 -12.17 20.63
N LEU A 30 -40.02 -12.34 19.79
CA LEU A 30 -40.21 -12.78 18.41
C LEU A 30 -40.26 -14.30 18.34
N SER A 31 -41.02 -14.84 17.39
CA SER A 31 -40.97 -16.28 17.07
C SER A 31 -39.56 -16.65 16.58
N GLU A 32 -39.20 -17.94 16.70
CA GLU A 32 -37.89 -18.41 16.24
C GLU A 32 -37.63 -18.04 14.78
N GLN A 33 -38.64 -18.24 13.92
CA GLN A 33 -38.59 -17.85 12.51
C GLN A 33 -38.31 -16.34 12.34
N LYS A 34 -39.11 -15.46 12.94
CA LYS A 34 -38.89 -14.00 12.81
C LYS A 34 -37.57 -13.54 13.43
N SER A 35 -37.05 -14.26 14.43
CA SER A 35 -35.80 -13.91 15.10
C SER A 35 -34.58 -14.03 14.18
N THR A 36 -34.62 -14.97 13.23
CA THR A 36 -33.52 -15.28 12.31
C THR A 36 -33.75 -14.77 10.88
N GLU A 37 -34.93 -14.21 10.59
CA GLU A 37 -35.21 -13.56 9.31
C GLU A 37 -34.44 -12.24 9.17
N SER A 38 -34.14 -11.87 7.92
CA SER A 38 -33.55 -10.56 7.64
C SER A 38 -34.58 -9.47 7.86
N SER A 39 -34.20 -8.42 8.60
CA SER A 39 -35.10 -7.28 8.85
C SER A 39 -35.39 -6.43 7.61
N LEU A 40 -34.61 -6.59 6.54
CA LEU A 40 -34.69 -5.77 5.34
C LEU A 40 -34.55 -6.64 4.09
N SER A 41 -35.30 -6.28 3.05
CA SER A 41 -35.09 -6.81 1.72
C SER A 41 -33.87 -6.18 1.04
N ASP A 42 -33.26 -6.87 0.08
CA ASP A 42 -32.11 -6.33 -0.67
C ASP A 42 -32.43 -5.03 -1.40
N LYS A 43 -33.68 -4.88 -1.87
CA LYS A 43 -34.17 -3.65 -2.50
C LYS A 43 -34.12 -2.48 -1.53
N ILE A 44 -34.59 -2.68 -0.29
CA ILE A 44 -34.55 -1.67 0.77
C ILE A 44 -33.12 -1.35 1.19
N ILE A 45 -32.25 -2.37 1.35
CA ILE A 45 -30.83 -2.16 1.68
C ILE A 45 -30.15 -1.25 0.65
N ILE A 46 -30.38 -1.51 -0.64
CA ILE A 46 -29.81 -0.68 -1.72
C ILE A 46 -30.40 0.74 -1.70
N LYS A 47 -31.69 0.90 -1.40
CA LYS A 47 -32.35 2.22 -1.29
C LYS A 47 -31.79 3.02 -0.11
N LEU A 48 -31.64 2.41 1.07
CA LEU A 48 -31.01 3.02 2.24
C LEU A 48 -29.56 3.44 1.95
N ALA A 49 -28.75 2.58 1.31
CA ALA A 49 -27.38 2.91 0.95
C ALA A 49 -27.29 4.14 0.03
N ARG A 50 -28.19 4.25 -0.95
CA ARG A 50 -28.28 5.44 -1.83
C ARG A 50 -28.67 6.70 -1.06
N ILE A 51 -29.59 6.59 -0.10
CA ILE A 51 -29.98 7.72 0.76
C ILE A 51 -28.80 8.14 1.63
N GLY A 52 -28.08 7.20 2.26
CA GLY A 52 -26.89 7.48 3.06
C GLY A 52 -25.80 8.21 2.28
N SER A 53 -25.52 7.77 1.04
CA SER A 53 -24.55 8.46 0.16
C SER A 53 -25.01 9.87 -0.23
N LYS A 54 -26.31 10.10 -0.46
CA LYS A 54 -26.84 11.45 -0.71
C LYS A 54 -26.66 12.36 0.51
N ILE A 55 -26.95 11.85 1.70
CA ILE A 55 -26.80 12.59 2.96
C ILE A 55 -25.33 12.96 3.19
N GLU A 56 -24.41 12.01 3.03
CA GLU A 56 -22.97 12.26 3.12
C GLU A 56 -22.51 13.37 2.17
N ASN A 57 -22.98 13.36 0.93
CA ASN A 57 -22.69 14.42 -0.05
C ASN A 57 -23.24 15.79 0.38
N ILE A 58 -24.46 15.85 0.96
CA ILE A 58 -25.04 17.09 1.50
C ILE A 58 -24.14 17.67 2.61
N PHE A 59 -23.58 16.82 3.46
CA PHE A 59 -22.67 17.22 4.54
C PHE A 59 -21.20 17.36 4.10
N GLY A 60 -20.95 17.58 2.81
CA GLY A 60 -19.62 17.88 2.27
C GLY A 60 -18.67 16.68 2.25
N GLY A 61 -19.22 15.47 2.06
CA GLY A 61 -18.45 14.22 2.00
C GLY A 61 -17.99 13.73 3.37
N LYS A 62 -18.58 14.23 4.46
CA LYS A 62 -18.27 13.77 5.82
C LYS A 62 -19.16 12.57 6.18
N PRO A 63 -18.59 11.45 6.66
CA PRO A 63 -19.37 10.30 7.10
C PRO A 63 -20.42 10.68 8.15
N GLN A 64 -21.64 10.19 7.97
CA GLN A 64 -22.76 10.43 8.87
C GLN A 64 -23.24 9.12 9.52
N ASP A 65 -23.56 9.21 10.81
CA ASP A 65 -24.36 8.24 11.53
C ASP A 65 -25.83 8.66 11.42
N ILE A 66 -26.70 7.75 11.00
CA ILE A 66 -28.06 8.06 10.55
C ILE A 66 -29.05 7.09 11.20
N GLU A 67 -30.02 7.65 11.93
CA GLU A 67 -31.18 6.92 12.42
C GLU A 67 -32.32 7.04 11.41
N TRP A 68 -32.99 5.91 11.15
CA TRP A 68 -34.03 5.81 10.13
C TRP A 68 -35.14 4.84 10.56
N ALA A 69 -36.31 5.00 9.95
CA ALA A 69 -37.47 4.11 10.12
C ALA A 69 -38.08 3.76 8.76
N ILE A 70 -38.81 2.64 8.71
CA ILE A 70 -39.57 2.19 7.55
C ILE A 70 -41.01 1.97 7.96
N ASP A 71 -41.96 2.53 7.22
CA ASP A 71 -43.38 2.26 7.43
C ASP A 71 -43.86 1.01 6.68
N GLN A 72 -45.15 0.68 6.83
CA GLN A 72 -45.75 -0.50 6.20
C GLN A 72 -45.77 -0.43 4.66
N ASP A 73 -45.60 0.76 4.09
CA ASP A 73 -45.58 1.03 2.64
C ASP A 73 -44.14 1.11 2.08
N ASP A 74 -43.14 0.60 2.82
CA ASP A 74 -41.72 0.65 2.43
C ASP A 74 -41.17 2.07 2.22
N ARG A 75 -41.80 3.08 2.86
CA ARG A 75 -41.29 4.46 2.86
C ARG A 75 -40.27 4.62 3.97
N ILE A 76 -39.14 5.22 3.62
CA ILE A 76 -38.02 5.43 4.53
C ILE A 76 -38.11 6.86 5.08
N TYR A 77 -38.09 6.98 6.40
CA TYR A 77 -38.01 8.25 7.12
C TYR A 77 -36.66 8.37 7.79
N LEU A 78 -36.08 9.56 7.74
CA LEU A 78 -34.85 9.90 8.45
C LEU A 78 -35.26 10.54 9.78
N LEU A 79 -34.79 9.95 10.88
CA LEU A 79 -35.11 10.43 12.22
C LEU A 79 -34.01 11.37 12.73
N GLN A 80 -32.75 11.00 12.52
CA GLN A 80 -31.59 11.78 12.93
C GLN A 80 -30.41 11.57 11.98
N SER A 81 -29.55 12.58 11.83
CA SER A 81 -28.23 12.44 11.22
C SER A 81 -27.21 13.24 12.03
N ARG A 82 -26.05 12.63 12.31
CA ARG A 82 -24.93 13.28 13.02
C ARG A 82 -23.59 12.89 12.40
N PRO A 83 -22.58 13.77 12.39
CA PRO A 83 -21.27 13.45 11.85
C PRO A 83 -20.54 12.41 12.71
N ILE A 84 -19.90 11.43 12.07
CA ILE A 84 -19.00 10.50 12.75
C ILE A 84 -17.68 11.23 13.02
N THR A 85 -17.39 11.51 14.29
CA THR A 85 -16.20 12.27 14.71
C THR A 85 -14.99 11.40 15.06
N SER A 86 -15.18 10.09 15.20
CA SER A 86 -14.10 9.13 15.50
C SER A 86 -13.21 8.83 14.30
N MET A 87 -13.62 9.19 13.08
CA MET A 87 -12.82 9.03 11.87
C MET A 87 -12.04 10.31 11.57
N SER A 88 -10.71 10.21 11.51
CA SER A 88 -9.86 11.30 11.03
C SER A 88 -10.26 11.64 9.59
N PRO A 89 -10.41 12.94 9.23
CA PRO A 89 -10.95 13.33 7.94
C PRO A 89 -10.06 12.81 6.81
N GLN A 90 -10.59 11.81 6.11
CA GLN A 90 -9.94 11.19 4.97
C GLN A 90 -10.08 12.14 3.79
N LYS A 91 -9.17 13.12 3.69
CA LYS A 91 -9.03 13.94 2.48
C LYS A 91 -8.83 12.98 1.30
N ASN A 92 -9.53 13.25 0.19
CA ASN A 92 -9.34 12.71 -1.16
C ASN A 92 -7.90 12.94 -1.68
N ARG A 93 -6.90 12.43 -0.97
CA ARG A 93 -5.60 12.10 -1.51
C ARG A 93 -5.67 10.60 -1.74
N GLU A 94 -5.27 10.18 -2.93
CA GLU A 94 -4.95 8.78 -3.23
C GLU A 94 -4.37 8.15 -1.98
N LYS A 95 -5.09 7.16 -1.43
CA LYS A 95 -4.83 6.68 -0.08
C LYS A 95 -3.40 6.12 -0.11
N LYS A 96 -2.43 6.82 0.49
CA LYS A 96 -1.06 6.30 0.61
C LYS A 96 -1.14 5.02 1.42
N MET A 97 -1.03 3.89 0.73
CA MET A 97 -1.12 2.57 1.32
C MET A 97 0.28 2.01 1.45
N TRP A 98 0.52 1.34 2.57
CA TRP A 98 1.80 0.79 2.94
C TRP A 98 1.66 -0.73 2.98
N SER A 99 2.57 -1.45 2.35
CA SER A 99 2.58 -2.91 2.32
C SER A 99 3.95 -3.43 2.74
N ARG A 100 3.98 -4.62 3.35
CA ARG A 100 5.21 -5.36 3.55
C ARG A 100 5.57 -6.27 2.39
N GLY A 101 4.72 -6.45 1.38
CA GLY A 101 4.97 -7.43 0.32
C GLY A 101 6.37 -7.33 -0.32
N TYR A 102 6.84 -6.11 -0.61
CA TYR A 102 8.21 -5.91 -1.10
C TYR A 102 9.28 -5.98 0.02
N SER A 103 8.95 -5.53 1.23
CA SER A 103 9.86 -5.63 2.38
C SER A 103 10.10 -7.07 2.80
N ASP A 104 9.12 -7.97 2.68
CA ASP A 104 9.25 -9.34 3.13
C ASP A 104 10.30 -10.12 2.28
N ASP A 105 10.68 -9.60 1.10
CA ASP A 105 11.78 -10.13 0.26
C ASP A 105 13.15 -9.53 0.61
N TYR A 106 13.22 -8.23 0.90
CA TYR A 106 14.51 -7.48 1.00
C TYR A 106 14.84 -6.95 2.39
N TRP A 107 13.85 -6.88 3.29
CA TRP A 107 13.96 -6.26 4.61
C TRP A 107 12.93 -6.85 5.59
N ASN A 108 12.97 -8.17 5.75
CA ASN A 108 11.99 -8.97 6.49
C ASN A 108 12.21 -8.98 8.02
N ASP A 109 13.47 -8.86 8.45
CA ASP A 109 13.84 -8.88 9.86
C ASP A 109 13.44 -7.59 10.61
N PRO A 110 13.31 -7.64 11.95
CA PRO A 110 13.08 -6.46 12.76
C PRO A 110 14.17 -5.39 12.58
N VAL A 111 13.72 -4.15 12.42
CA VAL A 111 14.54 -3.01 12.03
C VAL A 111 14.61 -1.99 13.17
N SER A 112 15.82 -1.66 13.59
CA SER A 112 16.04 -0.59 14.57
C SER A 112 15.78 0.79 13.94
N PRO A 113 15.33 1.80 14.71
CA PRO A 113 15.15 3.15 14.20
C PRO A 113 16.41 3.73 13.54
N LEU A 114 17.58 3.52 14.16
CA LEU A 114 18.87 4.02 13.65
C LEU A 114 19.22 3.41 12.29
N PHE A 115 19.09 2.08 12.14
CA PHE A 115 19.38 1.43 10.86
C PHE A 115 18.41 1.90 9.76
N PHE A 116 17.13 2.09 10.11
CA PHE A 116 16.14 2.63 9.19
C PHE A 116 16.46 4.07 8.76
N GLU A 117 16.90 4.95 9.66
CA GLU A 117 17.28 6.32 9.33
C GLU A 117 18.50 6.36 8.41
N LEU A 118 19.52 5.53 8.69
CA LEU A 118 20.74 5.50 7.88
C LEU A 118 20.51 4.93 6.48
N LEU A 119 19.74 3.84 6.34
CA LEU A 119 19.54 3.19 5.03
C LEU A 119 18.26 3.65 4.33
N GLY A 120 17.14 3.73 5.05
CA GLY A 120 15.82 3.98 4.48
C GLY A 120 15.66 5.39 3.91
N GLU A 121 16.29 6.39 4.52
CA GLU A 121 16.33 7.75 3.95
C GLU A 121 17.12 7.79 2.65
N ASN A 122 18.27 7.10 2.60
CA ASN A 122 19.11 7.06 1.41
C ASN A 122 18.41 6.32 0.26
N LEU A 123 17.71 5.22 0.54
CA LEU A 123 16.86 4.55 -0.46
C LEU A 123 15.76 5.49 -0.97
N THR A 124 15.13 6.28 -0.10
CA THR A 124 14.11 7.25 -0.54
C THR A 124 14.72 8.35 -1.41
N LYS A 125 15.88 8.89 -1.02
CA LYS A 125 16.54 10.00 -1.74
C LYS A 125 17.12 9.53 -3.07
N ILE A 126 17.95 8.49 -3.06
CA ILE A 126 18.71 8.03 -4.22
C ILE A 126 17.83 7.16 -5.13
N VAL A 127 17.30 6.05 -4.60
CA VAL A 127 16.60 5.04 -5.42
C VAL A 127 15.22 5.51 -5.86
N ASN A 128 14.54 6.34 -5.07
CA ASN A 128 13.22 6.85 -5.45
C ASN A 128 13.28 8.26 -6.04
N ILE A 129 13.77 9.28 -5.32
CA ILE A 129 13.68 10.66 -5.82
C ILE A 129 14.63 10.91 -6.99
N GLU A 130 15.93 10.64 -6.80
CA GLU A 130 16.96 10.92 -7.79
C GLU A 130 16.82 10.05 -9.04
N LEU A 131 16.68 8.73 -8.87
CA LEU A 131 16.52 7.82 -10.02
C LEU A 131 15.29 8.16 -10.86
N ASN A 132 14.13 8.42 -10.25
CA ASN A 132 12.96 8.81 -11.02
C ASN A 132 13.13 10.17 -11.71
N SER A 133 13.90 11.10 -11.11
CA SER A 133 14.28 12.36 -11.75
C SER A 133 15.17 12.11 -12.98
N ILE A 134 16.15 11.21 -12.90
CA ILE A 134 16.98 10.80 -14.04
C ILE A 134 16.11 10.19 -15.16
N LEU A 135 15.21 9.27 -14.80
CA LEU A 135 14.26 8.62 -15.71
C LEU A 135 13.21 9.59 -16.29
N GLY A 136 13.00 10.75 -15.65
CA GLY A 136 12.01 11.73 -16.08
C GLY A 136 10.57 11.39 -15.70
N TYR A 137 10.38 10.60 -14.66
CA TYR A 137 9.04 10.34 -14.12
C TYR A 137 8.61 11.46 -13.18
N GLU A 138 7.34 11.84 -13.26
CA GLU A 138 6.75 12.92 -12.46
C GLU A 138 5.80 12.37 -11.39
N ASN A 139 5.31 13.24 -10.50
CA ASN A 139 4.36 12.90 -9.43
C ASN A 139 4.86 11.81 -8.46
N ILE A 140 6.17 11.77 -8.23
CA ILE A 140 6.81 10.82 -7.32
C ILE A 140 6.47 11.19 -5.88
N ASP A 141 6.06 10.21 -5.10
CA ASP A 141 5.91 10.40 -3.66
C ASP A 141 7.27 10.56 -2.99
N ASN A 142 7.43 11.59 -2.16
CA ASN A 142 8.69 11.86 -1.45
C ASN A 142 8.96 10.90 -0.28
N LYS A 143 8.09 9.90 -0.06
CA LYS A 143 8.31 8.81 0.89
C LYS A 143 8.18 7.46 0.21
N LEU A 144 9.30 6.76 0.08
CA LEU A 144 9.33 5.37 -0.38
C LEU A 144 8.96 4.42 0.76
N LEU A 145 9.54 4.65 1.94
CA LEU A 145 9.49 3.72 3.06
C LEU A 145 8.83 4.31 4.31
N LYS A 146 8.31 3.43 5.15
CA LYS A 146 7.82 3.74 6.49
C LYS A 146 8.23 2.64 7.46
N LEU A 147 8.84 3.01 8.58
CA LEU A 147 9.03 2.12 9.72
C LEU A 147 7.77 2.11 10.59
N TYR A 148 7.27 0.92 10.92
CA TYR A 148 6.16 0.75 11.84
C TYR A 148 6.30 -0.55 12.63
N ASN A 149 6.31 -0.43 13.96
CA ASN A 149 6.46 -1.55 14.90
C ASN A 149 7.65 -2.48 14.55
N GLY A 150 8.82 -1.88 14.32
CA GLY A 150 10.04 -2.60 13.98
C GLY A 150 10.06 -3.22 12.58
N HIS A 151 9.12 -2.91 11.69
CA HIS A 151 9.11 -3.45 10.33
C HIS A 151 9.02 -2.34 9.30
N VAL A 152 9.65 -2.56 8.15
CA VAL A 152 9.64 -1.61 7.03
C VAL A 152 8.44 -1.91 6.12
N TYR A 153 7.82 -0.86 5.62
CA TYR A 153 6.72 -0.92 4.66
C TYR A 153 7.03 -0.03 3.47
N PHE A 154 6.72 -0.51 2.27
CA PHE A 154 6.84 0.25 1.02
C PHE A 154 5.54 0.98 0.69
N ASN A 155 5.69 2.17 0.12
CA ASN A 155 4.60 2.95 -0.42
C ASN A 155 4.10 2.33 -1.73
N LEU A 156 2.87 1.80 -1.71
CA LEU A 156 2.29 1.14 -2.88
C LEU A 156 2.06 2.10 -4.05
N ASN A 157 1.97 3.41 -3.82
CA ASN A 157 1.84 4.38 -4.91
C ASN A 157 3.14 4.49 -5.72
N VAL A 158 4.28 4.43 -5.05
CA VAL A 158 5.59 4.42 -5.72
C VAL A 158 5.75 3.14 -6.54
N LEU A 159 5.45 1.99 -5.94
CA LEU A 159 5.52 0.71 -6.66
C LEU A 159 4.55 0.65 -7.85
N LYS A 160 3.33 1.16 -7.70
CA LYS A 160 2.34 1.28 -8.78
C LYS A 160 2.87 2.12 -9.95
N LEU A 161 3.47 3.28 -9.66
CA LEU A 161 4.08 4.15 -10.68
C LEU A 161 5.18 3.41 -11.46
N LYS A 162 6.00 2.61 -10.76
CA LYS A 162 7.02 1.76 -11.39
C LYS A 162 6.38 0.73 -12.32
N VAL A 163 5.33 0.04 -11.89
CA VAL A 163 4.61 -0.92 -12.76
C VAL A 163 4.04 -0.26 -14.01
N GLU A 164 3.47 0.95 -13.90
CA GLU A 164 2.89 1.69 -15.04
C GLU A 164 3.94 2.14 -16.05
N ASN A 165 5.14 2.52 -15.61
CA ASN A 165 6.16 3.12 -16.47
C ASN A 165 7.27 2.16 -16.89
N GLU A 166 7.53 1.10 -16.12
CA GLU A 166 8.69 0.23 -16.34
C GLU A 166 8.31 -1.18 -16.79
N ILE A 167 7.13 -1.68 -16.43
CA ILE A 167 6.77 -3.10 -16.59
C ILE A 167 5.59 -3.27 -17.56
N PRO A 168 5.83 -3.71 -18.81
CA PRO A 168 4.79 -4.06 -19.76
C PRO A 168 3.80 -5.08 -19.20
N LYS A 169 2.53 -4.99 -19.63
CA LYS A 169 1.45 -5.88 -19.17
C LYS A 169 1.80 -7.37 -19.24
N MET A 170 2.51 -7.80 -20.28
CA MET A 170 2.87 -9.21 -20.48
C MET A 170 3.94 -9.73 -19.51
N LEU A 171 4.71 -8.84 -18.87
CA LEU A 171 5.78 -9.20 -17.92
C LEU A 171 5.32 -9.14 -16.45
N ARG A 172 4.05 -8.78 -16.19
CA ARG A 172 3.50 -8.68 -14.83
C ARG A 172 3.07 -10.05 -14.31
N ASN A 173 4.07 -10.81 -13.85
CA ASN A 173 3.89 -12.15 -13.30
C ASN A 173 3.42 -12.12 -11.83
N GLU A 174 3.16 -13.30 -11.25
CA GLU A 174 2.70 -13.41 -9.87
C GLU A 174 3.74 -12.90 -8.85
N ASP A 175 5.04 -13.05 -9.13
CA ASP A 175 6.11 -12.57 -8.23
C ASP A 175 6.01 -11.05 -8.02
N LEU A 176 5.85 -10.29 -9.11
CA LEU A 176 5.61 -8.86 -9.04
C LEU A 176 4.28 -8.53 -8.32
N LEU A 177 3.22 -9.28 -8.64
CA LEU A 177 1.89 -9.01 -8.11
C LEU A 177 1.81 -9.33 -6.61
N ASN A 178 2.63 -10.24 -6.08
CA ASN A 178 2.68 -10.57 -4.65
C ASN A 178 3.06 -9.38 -3.75
N TYR A 179 3.61 -8.31 -4.31
CA TYR A 179 3.88 -7.06 -3.57
C TYR A 179 2.61 -6.27 -3.22
N PHE A 180 1.48 -6.63 -3.84
CA PHE A 180 0.22 -5.92 -3.77
C PHE A 180 -0.88 -6.76 -3.09
N PRO A 181 -1.85 -6.11 -2.40
CA PRO A 181 -2.98 -6.82 -1.79
C PRO A 181 -3.80 -7.65 -2.79
N ASP A 182 -4.35 -8.77 -2.32
CA ASP A 182 -5.20 -9.62 -3.16
C ASP A 182 -6.49 -8.93 -3.62
N GLY A 183 -6.99 -9.36 -4.78
CA GLY A 183 -8.28 -8.94 -5.33
C GLY A 183 -8.26 -7.58 -6.04
N TYR A 184 -9.39 -6.88 -5.97
CA TYR A 184 -9.62 -5.59 -6.62
C TYR A 184 -9.43 -4.42 -5.64
N GLY A 185 -9.22 -3.22 -6.18
CA GLY A 185 -9.04 -2.00 -5.40
C GLY A 185 -7.88 -1.19 -5.96
N TYR A 186 -7.66 0.02 -5.46
CA TYR A 186 -6.66 0.93 -6.04
C TYR A 186 -5.25 0.32 -6.15
N TYR A 187 -4.89 -0.59 -5.23
CA TYR A 187 -3.64 -1.35 -5.25
C TYR A 187 -3.85 -2.87 -5.34
N GLY A 188 -5.05 -3.37 -5.67
CA GLY A 188 -5.29 -4.82 -5.70
C GLY A 188 -4.56 -5.50 -6.87
N LYS A 189 -4.11 -6.74 -6.72
CA LYS A 189 -3.41 -7.52 -7.78
C LYS A 189 -4.11 -7.47 -9.14
N GLU A 190 -5.43 -7.65 -9.17
CA GLU A 190 -6.23 -7.59 -10.40
C GLU A 190 -6.19 -6.20 -11.05
N THR A 191 -6.09 -5.15 -10.24
CA THR A 191 -5.96 -3.77 -10.73
C THR A 191 -4.55 -3.53 -11.27
N ILE A 192 -3.51 -3.87 -10.51
CA ILE A 192 -2.10 -3.70 -10.87
C ILE A 192 -1.75 -4.43 -12.16
N LYS A 193 -2.19 -5.68 -12.31
CA LYS A 193 -2.01 -6.50 -13.51
C LYS A 193 -2.51 -5.77 -14.77
N ASN A 194 -3.66 -5.10 -14.66
CA ASN A 194 -4.36 -4.49 -15.78
C ASN A 194 -4.03 -3.00 -16.04
N LEU A 195 -3.20 -2.37 -15.21
CA LEU A 195 -2.80 -0.96 -15.36
C LEU A 195 -2.26 -0.63 -16.76
N PRO A 196 -2.41 0.60 -17.25
CA PRO A 196 -1.76 1.00 -18.50
C PRO A 196 -0.23 0.81 -18.42
N PHE A 197 0.41 0.68 -19.57
CA PHE A 197 1.86 0.76 -19.70
C PHE A 197 2.20 2.03 -20.48
N HIS A 198 2.87 2.98 -19.84
CA HIS A 198 3.21 4.27 -20.42
C HIS A 198 4.48 4.15 -21.28
N ILE A 199 4.36 3.51 -22.44
CA ILE A 199 5.50 3.22 -23.32
C ILE A 199 6.29 4.47 -23.72
N LYS A 200 5.62 5.62 -23.89
CA LYS A 200 6.29 6.90 -24.16
C LYS A 200 7.24 7.30 -23.04
N ASN A 201 6.77 7.20 -21.79
CA ASN A 201 7.57 7.51 -20.61
C ASN A 201 8.76 6.54 -20.52
N ARG A 202 8.55 5.25 -20.77
CA ARG A 202 9.63 4.25 -20.78
C ARG A 202 10.72 4.57 -21.79
N VAL A 203 10.34 4.90 -23.02
CA VAL A 203 11.30 5.21 -24.09
C VAL A 203 12.09 6.48 -23.77
N ILE A 204 11.41 7.52 -23.27
CA ILE A 204 12.09 8.74 -22.81
C ILE A 204 13.06 8.43 -21.67
N ALA A 205 12.66 7.58 -20.72
CA ALA A 205 13.51 7.17 -19.61
C ALA A 205 14.79 6.44 -20.09
N GLU A 206 14.68 5.50 -21.04
CA GLU A 206 15.85 4.85 -21.62
C GLU A 206 16.78 5.84 -22.32
N ILE A 207 16.23 6.75 -23.13
CA ILE A 207 17.05 7.78 -23.80
C ILE A 207 17.78 8.64 -22.78
N ARG A 208 17.09 9.07 -21.71
CA ARG A 208 17.69 9.87 -20.64
C ARG A 208 18.81 9.11 -19.94
N VAL A 209 18.57 7.86 -19.54
CA VAL A 209 19.60 7.01 -18.93
C VAL A 209 20.81 6.91 -19.84
N MET A 210 20.63 6.63 -21.14
CA MET A 210 21.74 6.53 -22.09
C MET A 210 22.56 7.82 -22.24
N PHE A 211 21.99 9.00 -21.96
CA PHE A 211 22.74 10.27 -21.95
C PHE A 211 23.54 10.47 -20.67
N TYR A 212 23.03 10.03 -19.52
CA TYR A 212 23.73 10.16 -18.23
C TYR A 212 24.72 9.02 -17.99
N ASP A 213 24.35 7.81 -18.37
CA ASP A 213 25.11 6.57 -18.25
C ASP A 213 24.83 5.67 -19.48
N PRO A 214 25.68 5.75 -20.52
CA PRO A 214 25.55 4.94 -21.72
C PRO A 214 25.67 3.42 -21.49
N ASP A 215 26.30 3.01 -20.39
CA ASP A 215 26.46 1.62 -19.98
C ASP A 215 25.27 1.13 -19.16
N GLY A 216 24.54 2.04 -18.50
CA GLY A 216 23.33 1.81 -17.72
C GLY A 216 22.05 1.50 -18.51
N SER A 217 22.13 1.38 -19.84
CA SER A 217 20.98 0.98 -20.67
C SER A 217 20.56 -0.47 -20.41
N ILE A 218 19.27 -0.78 -20.52
CA ILE A 218 18.73 -2.13 -20.22
C ILE A 218 19.40 -3.28 -21.01
N THR A 219 20.03 -2.97 -22.16
CA THR A 219 20.73 -3.94 -23.01
C THR A 219 22.19 -4.18 -22.66
N LYS A 220 22.82 -3.29 -21.88
CA LYS A 220 24.27 -3.29 -21.62
C LYS A 220 24.62 -3.48 -20.16
N THR A 221 23.78 -2.98 -19.24
CA THR A 221 24.10 -2.89 -17.81
C THR A 221 24.62 -4.20 -17.24
N ALA A 222 23.91 -5.31 -17.49
CA ALA A 222 24.31 -6.63 -16.99
C ALA A 222 25.70 -7.05 -17.50
N VAL A 223 25.97 -6.90 -18.81
CA VAL A 223 27.27 -7.23 -19.40
C VAL A 223 28.37 -6.36 -18.81
N LYS A 224 28.10 -5.08 -18.56
CA LYS A 224 29.07 -4.16 -17.94
C LYS A 224 29.37 -4.49 -16.48
N TYR A 225 28.36 -4.90 -15.72
CA TYR A 225 28.58 -5.44 -14.39
C TYR A 225 29.40 -6.73 -14.41
N ASP A 226 29.15 -7.64 -15.36
CA ASP A 226 29.93 -8.87 -15.49
C ASP A 226 31.38 -8.60 -15.88
N GLU A 227 31.62 -7.68 -16.83
CA GLU A 227 32.95 -7.21 -17.21
C GLU A 227 33.69 -6.62 -16.00
N TRP A 228 33.06 -5.68 -15.29
CA TRP A 228 33.64 -5.07 -14.08
C TRP A 228 33.90 -6.11 -12.98
N THR A 229 32.97 -7.04 -12.76
CA THR A 229 33.10 -8.09 -11.75
C THR A 229 34.32 -8.97 -12.04
N ASN A 230 34.48 -9.41 -13.29
CA ASN A 230 35.57 -10.29 -13.67
C ASN A 230 36.93 -9.57 -13.75
N MET A 231 36.95 -8.33 -14.21
CA MET A 231 38.20 -7.60 -14.45
C MET A 231 38.70 -6.82 -13.23
N ILE A 232 37.81 -6.40 -12.34
CA ILE A 232 38.13 -5.49 -11.23
C ILE A 232 37.77 -6.14 -9.89
N PHE A 233 36.50 -6.50 -9.67
CA PHE A 233 36.04 -6.94 -8.35
C PHE A 233 36.66 -8.27 -7.91
N ASN A 234 36.62 -9.30 -8.75
CA ASN A 234 37.16 -10.63 -8.42
C ASN A 234 38.68 -10.57 -8.15
N PRO A 235 39.51 -9.94 -9.01
CA PRO A 235 40.93 -9.76 -8.71
C PRO A 235 41.18 -8.93 -7.43
N PHE A 236 40.37 -7.89 -7.19
CA PHE A 236 40.45 -7.10 -5.97
C PHE A 236 40.19 -7.96 -4.73
N CYS A 237 39.10 -8.75 -4.71
CA CYS A 237 38.76 -9.63 -3.59
C CYS A 237 39.87 -10.65 -3.29
N ILE A 238 40.44 -11.27 -4.33
CA ILE A 238 41.56 -12.22 -4.17
C ILE A 238 42.77 -11.53 -3.51
N ASN A 239 43.11 -10.32 -3.97
CA ASN A 239 44.23 -9.56 -3.40
C ASN A 239 43.93 -9.11 -1.97
N PHE A 240 42.71 -8.63 -1.72
CA PHE A 240 42.23 -8.23 -0.41
C PHE A 240 42.35 -9.39 0.59
N ASP A 241 41.86 -10.58 0.25
CA ASP A 241 41.93 -11.76 1.13
C ASP A 241 43.38 -12.16 1.42
N LEU A 242 44.26 -12.07 0.42
CA LEU A 242 45.70 -12.33 0.59
C LEU A 242 46.38 -11.30 1.50
N LYS A 243 45.98 -10.03 1.43
CA LYS A 243 46.47 -8.97 2.33
C LYS A 243 45.91 -9.19 3.74
N PHE A 244 44.61 -9.45 3.87
CA PHE A 244 43.92 -9.64 5.15
C PHE A 244 44.53 -10.79 5.95
N LYS A 245 44.73 -11.97 5.33
CA LYS A 245 45.35 -13.13 5.97
C LYS A 245 46.76 -12.88 6.53
N LYS A 246 47.49 -11.91 5.99
CA LYS A 246 48.84 -11.57 6.48
C LYS A 246 48.80 -10.70 7.73
N ILE A 247 47.69 -9.99 7.96
CA ILE A 247 47.58 -8.98 9.01
C ILE A 247 46.56 -9.34 10.09
N GLU A 248 45.64 -10.27 9.83
CA GLU A 248 44.56 -10.63 10.76
C GLU A 248 45.07 -11.04 12.16
N ASP A 249 46.20 -11.74 12.22
CA ASP A 249 46.83 -12.18 13.48
C ASP A 249 47.84 -11.19 14.06
N THR A 250 48.13 -10.07 13.38
CA THR A 250 49.25 -9.18 13.73
C THR A 250 48.91 -8.09 14.73
N SER A 251 47.62 -7.93 15.11
CA SER A 251 47.12 -6.81 15.92
C SER A 251 47.48 -5.41 15.38
N ASP A 252 47.90 -5.30 14.11
CA ASP A 252 48.28 -4.04 13.47
C ASP A 252 47.03 -3.30 12.97
N GLY A 253 46.51 -2.41 13.82
CA GLY A 253 45.33 -1.60 13.51
C GLY A 253 45.53 -0.62 12.35
N LEU A 254 46.76 -0.16 12.07
CA LEU A 254 47.02 0.74 10.95
C LEU A 254 46.96 -0.02 9.62
N ALA A 255 47.49 -1.24 9.58
CA ALA A 255 47.39 -2.11 8.41
C ALA A 255 45.93 -2.47 8.11
N LEU A 256 45.13 -2.78 9.14
CA LEU A 256 43.69 -3.06 9.00
C LEU A 256 42.92 -1.83 8.51
N PHE A 257 43.24 -0.64 9.02
CA PHE A 257 42.61 0.62 8.57
C PHE A 257 42.93 0.93 7.10
N SER A 258 44.19 0.78 6.69
CA SER A 258 44.61 0.94 5.30
C SER A 258 43.85 -0.02 4.37
N LEU A 259 43.68 -1.26 4.79
CA LEU A 259 42.92 -2.26 4.03
C LEU A 259 41.42 -1.90 3.94
N ALA A 260 40.84 -1.30 4.98
CA ALA A 260 39.47 -0.79 4.94
C ALA A 260 39.32 0.41 3.98
N GLU A 261 40.33 1.29 3.89
CA GLU A 261 40.34 2.35 2.88
C GLU A 261 40.43 1.79 1.45
N ASP A 262 41.28 0.78 1.23
CA ASP A 262 41.38 0.09 -0.07
C ASP A 262 40.01 -0.47 -0.49
N LEU A 263 39.29 -1.10 0.45
CA LEU A 263 37.92 -1.60 0.23
C LEU A 263 36.94 -0.49 -0.14
N ASN A 264 36.95 0.61 0.61
CA ASN A 264 36.04 1.74 0.40
C ASN A 264 36.31 2.52 -0.91
N ARG A 265 37.49 2.34 -1.53
CA ARG A 265 37.78 2.92 -2.86
C ARG A 265 37.35 2.01 -4.01
N ALA A 266 37.31 0.70 -3.77
CA ALA A 266 36.96 -0.29 -4.78
C ALA A 266 35.45 -0.55 -4.85
N MET A 267 34.74 -0.39 -3.74
CA MET A 267 33.28 -0.53 -3.61
C MET A 267 32.58 0.83 -3.62
#